data_AF-A0A9R1RNS1-F1
#
_entry.id   AF-A0A9R1RNS1-F1
#
_cell.length_a   1.000
_cell.length_b   1.000
_cell.length_c   1.000
_cell.angle_alpha   90.00
_cell.angle_beta   90.00
_cell.angle_gamma   90.00
#
_symmetry.space_group_name_H-M   'P 1'
#
loop_
_entity.id
_entity.type
_entity.pdbx_description
1 polymer ?
#
loop_
_entity_poly.entity_id
_entity_poly.type
_entity_poly.pdbx_seq_one_letter_code
_entity_poly.pdbx_strand_id
1 'polypeptide(L)'
;MASPMLSTAMAPLQGGMLEFSGLRSSSSLPLRRNATSDDFITSGGSRKAPTEAKLKVAINGFGRIGRNFLRCWHGRGDSSPLEVIAINDTGGVKQASHLLKYDSTLGIFDADVKPVGDNAISVDGKVIKVVSDRNPSNLPWGEMGIDLVIEGTGVFVDRAGAGKHLEAGAKKVLITAPGKGDIPTYVCGVNADLYTHADTIISNASCTTNCLAPFVKVLDQKFASSREP
;
A
#
# COMPACT_ATOMS: atom_id res chain seq x y z
N MET A 1 15.57 -68.35 -26.05
CA MET A 1 15.23 -67.47 -27.19
C MET A 1 15.82 -66.10 -26.91
N ALA A 2 16.39 -65.47 -27.93
CA ALA A 2 17.43 -64.44 -27.86
C ALA A 2 16.96 -63.05 -27.36
N SER A 3 17.94 -62.32 -26.82
CA SER A 3 17.96 -60.87 -26.52
C SER A 3 17.90 -60.02 -27.82
N PRO A 4 17.74 -58.68 -27.78
CA PRO A 4 18.85 -57.84 -27.33
C PRO A 4 18.51 -56.61 -26.47
N MET A 5 19.50 -56.24 -25.66
CA MET A 5 19.73 -54.90 -25.15
C MET A 5 19.92 -53.88 -26.29
N LEU A 6 19.50 -52.63 -26.07
CA LEU A 6 20.20 -51.47 -26.61
C LEU A 6 20.17 -50.29 -25.63
N SER A 7 21.33 -50.04 -25.04
CA SER A 7 21.81 -48.77 -24.49
C SER A 7 21.86 -47.71 -25.58
N THR A 8 21.59 -46.42 -25.28
CA THR A 8 22.37 -45.26 -25.76
C THR A 8 21.97 -43.96 -25.05
N ALA A 9 22.96 -43.37 -24.36
CA ALA A 9 23.28 -41.95 -24.13
C ALA A 9 22.35 -41.01 -23.32
N MET A 10 22.85 -40.65 -22.12
CA MET A 10 22.79 -39.29 -21.59
C MET A 10 23.70 -38.37 -22.42
N ALA A 11 23.25 -37.13 -22.66
CA ALA A 11 24.10 -36.01 -23.04
C ALA A 11 23.72 -34.77 -22.18
N PRO A 12 24.70 -33.93 -21.80
CA PRO A 12 24.53 -32.91 -20.76
C PRO A 12 23.99 -31.60 -21.33
N LEU A 13 23.11 -30.91 -20.60
CA LEU A 13 22.89 -29.48 -20.79
C LEU A 13 23.70 -28.72 -19.74
N GLN A 14 24.87 -28.30 -20.20
CA GLN A 14 25.81 -27.43 -19.50
C GLN A 14 25.67 -26.03 -20.10
N GLY A 15 25.41 -25.04 -19.24
CA GLY A 15 25.24 -23.62 -19.58
C GLY A 15 24.29 -23.02 -18.55
N GLY A 16 24.72 -22.35 -17.48
CA GLY A 16 25.86 -21.44 -17.38
C GLY A 16 25.34 -20.01 -17.51
N MET A 17 24.89 -19.42 -16.39
CA MET A 17 24.85 -17.97 -16.23
C MET A 17 24.86 -17.62 -14.74
N LEU A 18 26.01 -17.87 -14.12
CA LEU A 18 26.50 -17.03 -13.04
C LEU A 18 27.10 -15.79 -13.70
N GLU A 19 26.44 -14.65 -13.62
CA GLU A 19 27.13 -13.36 -13.76
C GLU A 19 26.30 -12.24 -13.08
N PHE A 20 26.35 -12.23 -11.74
CA PHE A 20 25.98 -11.07 -10.93
C PHE A 20 27.25 -10.21 -10.78
N SER A 21 27.57 -9.42 -11.80
CA SER A 21 28.78 -8.58 -11.87
C SER A 21 28.48 -7.28 -12.60
N GLY A 22 27.75 -6.38 -11.94
CA GLY A 22 27.38 -5.05 -12.47
C GLY A 22 27.85 -3.86 -11.61
N LEU A 23 28.64 -4.08 -10.55
CA LEU A 23 29.23 -3.02 -9.73
C LEU A 23 30.71 -2.86 -10.08
N ARG A 24 30.99 -2.13 -11.17
CA ARG A 24 32.30 -1.52 -11.37
C ARG A 24 32.21 -0.04 -11.05
N SER A 25 32.82 0.30 -9.92
CA SER A 25 33.30 1.62 -9.58
C SER A 25 34.17 2.18 -10.71
N SER A 26 33.91 3.41 -11.15
CA SER A 26 34.90 4.22 -11.84
C SER A 26 34.88 5.63 -11.27
N SER A 27 35.74 5.82 -10.28
CA SER A 27 36.29 7.12 -9.91
C SER A 27 37.25 7.58 -11.01
N SER A 28 36.92 8.68 -11.69
CA SER A 28 37.94 9.56 -12.27
C SER A 28 37.33 10.94 -12.52
N LEU A 29 37.67 11.87 -11.62
CA LEU A 29 37.55 13.30 -11.86
C LEU A 29 38.60 13.73 -12.90
N PRO A 30 38.30 14.70 -13.75
CA PRO A 30 39.31 15.65 -14.18
C PRO A 30 39.00 17.06 -13.63
N LEU A 31 40.06 17.63 -13.07
CA LEU A 31 40.15 18.99 -12.56
C LEU A 31 40.28 20.00 -13.73
N ARG A 32 39.31 20.91 -13.81
CA ARG A 32 39.41 22.36 -14.12
C ARG A 32 40.04 22.83 -15.45
N ARG A 33 39.30 23.69 -16.19
CA ARG A 33 39.83 24.95 -16.76
C ARG A 33 38.73 26.00 -16.94
N ASN A 34 39.04 27.24 -16.56
CA ASN A 34 38.16 28.43 -16.55
C ASN A 34 37.79 28.92 -17.97
N ALA A 35 36.57 29.44 -18.12
CA ALA A 35 36.17 30.48 -19.10
C ALA A 35 34.94 31.22 -18.50
N THR A 36 35.16 32.40 -17.90
CA THR A 36 34.77 33.74 -18.39
C THR A 36 33.27 34.04 -18.32
N SER A 37 33.00 35.22 -17.78
CA SER A 37 31.73 35.79 -17.34
C SER A 37 30.76 36.16 -18.46
N ASP A 38 29.51 36.35 -18.01
CA ASP A 38 28.40 37.05 -18.66
C ASP A 38 27.69 36.31 -19.79
N ASP A 39 26.52 35.73 -19.48
CA ASP A 39 25.29 36.20 -20.10
C ASP A 39 24.01 35.63 -19.45
N PHE A 40 23.18 36.58 -19.00
CA PHE A 40 21.74 36.64 -19.20
C PHE A 40 20.80 35.67 -18.44
N ILE A 41 20.10 36.28 -17.48
CA ILE A 41 18.85 35.82 -16.87
C ILE A 41 17.85 35.41 -17.97
N THR A 42 17.41 34.15 -17.93
CA THR A 42 16.05 33.81 -18.36
C THR A 42 15.43 32.86 -17.34
N SER A 43 14.26 33.27 -16.86
CA SER A 43 13.40 32.61 -15.90
C SER A 43 13.17 31.13 -16.23
N GLY A 44 13.85 30.26 -15.49
CA GLY A 44 13.54 28.84 -15.44
C GLY A 44 12.25 28.61 -14.67
N GLY A 45 11.11 28.78 -15.33
CA GLY A 45 9.83 28.29 -14.83
C GLY A 45 9.97 26.79 -14.56
N SER A 46 9.88 26.41 -13.29
CA SER A 46 9.82 25.01 -12.87
C SER A 46 8.61 24.38 -13.55
N ARG A 47 8.86 23.58 -14.58
CA ARG A 47 7.83 22.75 -15.22
C ARG A 47 7.38 21.76 -14.17
N LYS A 48 6.25 22.05 -13.50
CA LYS A 48 5.52 21.02 -12.76
C LYS A 48 5.23 19.91 -13.75
N ALA A 49 5.83 18.74 -13.53
CA ALA A 49 5.44 17.51 -14.20
C ALA A 49 3.91 17.33 -14.06
N PRO A 50 3.23 16.66 -15.01
CA PRO A 50 1.80 16.43 -14.90
C PRO A 50 1.57 15.66 -13.60
N THR A 51 0.95 16.30 -12.62
CA THR A 51 0.55 15.63 -11.38
C THR A 51 -0.53 14.63 -11.75
N GLU A 52 -0.15 13.36 -11.83
CA GLU A 52 -1.07 12.25 -11.84
C GLU A 52 -2.06 12.44 -10.67
N ALA A 53 -3.36 12.39 -10.96
CA ALA A 53 -4.38 12.64 -9.96
C ALA A 53 -4.31 11.53 -8.89
N LYS A 54 -3.95 11.90 -7.65
CA LYS A 54 -3.87 10.97 -6.53
C LYS A 54 -5.26 10.65 -5.99
N LEU A 55 -5.45 9.40 -5.58
CA LEU A 55 -6.66 8.98 -4.87
C LEU A 55 -6.64 9.54 -3.45
N LYS A 56 -7.70 10.24 -3.06
CA LYS A 56 -7.86 10.77 -1.71
C LYS A 56 -8.33 9.67 -0.77
N VAL A 57 -7.56 9.44 0.29
CA VAL A 57 -7.76 8.34 1.23
C VAL A 57 -8.13 8.85 2.61
N ALA A 58 -9.13 8.24 3.23
CA ALA A 58 -9.39 8.36 4.66
C ALA A 58 -9.11 7.03 5.37
N ILE A 59 -8.64 7.09 6.61
CA ILE A 59 -8.39 5.92 7.46
C ILE A 59 -9.44 5.92 8.56
N ASN A 60 -10.33 4.92 8.58
CA ASN A 60 -11.27 4.74 9.68
C ASN A 60 -10.71 3.76 10.71
N GLY A 61 -10.46 4.23 11.93
CA GLY A 61 -9.83 3.45 12.99
C GLY A 61 -8.31 3.53 12.97
N PHE A 62 -7.74 4.39 13.83
CA PHE A 62 -6.29 4.63 13.91
C PHE A 62 -5.56 3.73 14.91
N GLY A 63 -5.97 2.45 14.90
CA GLY A 63 -5.31 1.37 15.63
C GLY A 63 -4.01 0.92 14.97
N ARG A 64 -3.56 -0.31 15.28
CA ARG A 64 -2.30 -0.86 14.75
C ARG A 64 -2.23 -0.82 13.22
N ILE A 65 -3.27 -1.29 12.54
CA ILE A 65 -3.30 -1.33 11.06
C ILE A 65 -3.38 0.07 10.46
N GLY A 66 -4.25 0.95 10.99
CA GLY A 66 -4.38 2.33 10.48
C GLY A 66 -3.09 3.13 10.58
N ARG A 67 -2.37 3.03 11.72
CA ARG A 67 -1.07 3.69 11.88
C ARG A 67 0.00 3.11 10.96
N ASN A 68 0.04 1.78 10.82
CA ASN A 68 0.98 1.12 9.91
C ASN A 68 0.69 1.46 8.45
N PHE A 69 -0.57 1.58 8.06
CA PHE A 69 -0.95 2.05 6.73
C PHE A 69 -0.37 3.44 6.47
N LEU A 70 -0.51 4.37 7.41
CA LEU A 70 0.04 5.72 7.27
C LEU A 70 1.57 5.72 7.20
N ARG A 71 2.25 4.93 8.04
CA ARG A 71 3.73 4.77 7.98
C ARG A 71 4.17 4.19 6.63
N CYS A 72 3.48 3.17 6.12
CA CYS A 72 3.76 2.59 4.80
C CYS A 72 3.49 3.56 3.65
N TRP A 73 2.41 4.35 3.74
CA TRP A 73 2.10 5.39 2.76
C TRP A 73 3.19 6.46 2.73
N HIS A 74 3.62 6.94 3.90
CA HIS A 74 4.70 7.91 4.03
C HIS A 74 6.01 7.39 3.44
N GLY A 75 6.39 6.14 3.73
CA GLY A 75 7.60 5.52 3.17
C GLY A 75 7.62 5.37 1.65
N ARG A 76 6.47 5.47 0.97
CA ARG A 76 6.40 5.50 -0.51
C ARG A 76 6.64 6.90 -1.09
N GLY A 77 6.61 7.93 -0.26
CA GLY A 77 6.83 9.33 -0.65
C GLY A 77 5.87 9.79 -1.75
N ASP A 78 6.37 10.63 -2.65
CA ASP A 78 5.54 11.26 -3.67
C ASP A 78 5.15 10.33 -4.82
N SER A 79 5.81 9.17 -4.95
CA SER A 79 5.46 8.10 -5.90
C SER A 79 4.16 7.36 -5.54
N SER A 80 3.66 7.55 -4.32
CA SER A 80 2.39 6.97 -3.91
C SER A 80 1.23 7.54 -4.77
N PRO A 81 0.38 6.67 -5.36
CA PRO A 81 -0.85 7.10 -6.04
C PRO A 81 -1.93 7.54 -5.04
N LEU A 82 -1.67 7.40 -3.74
CA LEU A 82 -2.59 7.75 -2.66
C LEU A 82 -2.16 9.05 -1.99
N GLU A 83 -3.14 9.83 -1.56
CA GLU A 83 -3.00 11.00 -0.71
C GLU A 83 -3.88 10.82 0.53
N VAL A 84 -3.27 10.71 1.72
CA VAL A 84 -4.03 10.56 2.97
C VAL A 84 -4.54 11.92 3.41
N ILE A 85 -5.86 12.10 3.39
CA ILE A 85 -6.54 13.36 3.71
C ILE A 85 -7.03 13.40 5.15
N ALA A 86 -7.56 12.28 5.64
CA ALA A 86 -8.22 12.23 6.94
C ALA A 86 -8.00 10.90 7.69
N ILE A 87 -8.08 10.99 9.01
CA ILE A 87 -8.11 9.87 9.95
C ILE A 87 -9.33 10.06 10.84
N ASN A 88 -10.13 9.01 11.01
CA ASN A 88 -11.13 8.96 12.07
C ASN A 88 -10.57 8.19 13.28
N ASP A 89 -10.46 8.87 14.42
CA ASP A 89 -9.98 8.28 15.67
C ASP A 89 -10.65 8.94 16.88
N THR A 90 -11.26 8.12 17.75
CA THR A 90 -11.94 8.62 18.95
C THR A 90 -10.98 9.09 20.05
N GLY A 91 -9.68 8.81 19.91
CA GLY A 91 -8.63 9.26 20.82
C GLY A 91 -8.20 10.72 20.59
N GLY A 92 -8.61 11.31 19.47
CA GLY A 92 -8.27 12.68 19.10
C GLY A 92 -6.80 12.88 18.72
N VAL A 93 -6.47 14.12 18.36
CA VAL A 93 -5.16 14.50 17.78
C VAL A 93 -3.97 14.13 18.65
N LYS A 94 -4.04 14.40 19.96
CA LYS A 94 -2.91 14.19 20.88
C LYS A 94 -2.56 12.70 20.97
N GLN A 95 -3.56 11.83 21.11
CA GLN A 95 -3.32 10.40 21.18
C GLN A 95 -2.86 9.85 19.83
N ALA A 96 -3.54 10.23 18.75
CA ALA A 96 -3.20 9.79 17.39
C ALA A 96 -1.76 10.14 17.02
N SER A 97 -1.32 11.39 17.23
CA SER A 97 0.05 11.83 16.96
C SER A 97 1.09 11.10 17.80
N HIS A 98 0.84 10.94 19.11
CA HIS A 98 1.76 10.23 20.00
C HIS A 98 1.92 8.76 19.60
N LEU A 99 0.81 8.04 19.38
CA LEU A 99 0.84 6.64 18.99
C LEU A 99 1.36 6.42 17.56
N LEU A 100 1.25 7.42 16.69
CA LEU A 100 1.91 7.38 15.38
C LEU A 100 3.42 7.54 15.51
N LYS A 101 3.90 8.46 16.37
CA LYS A 101 5.34 8.71 16.55
C LYS A 101 6.03 7.56 17.29
N TYR A 102 5.41 6.99 18.31
CA TYR A 102 6.01 5.96 19.17
C TYR A 102 5.23 4.65 19.05
N ASP A 103 5.87 3.61 18.53
CA ASP A 103 5.30 2.26 18.44
C ASP A 103 6.24 1.25 19.12
N SER A 104 5.69 0.38 19.96
CA SER A 104 6.48 -0.57 20.75
C SER A 104 7.12 -1.67 19.91
N THR A 105 6.59 -1.98 18.72
CA THR A 105 7.09 -3.05 17.85
C THR A 105 7.95 -2.49 16.73
N LEU A 106 7.52 -1.39 16.12
CA LEU A 106 8.21 -0.78 14.98
C LEU A 106 9.15 0.38 15.38
N GLY A 107 9.19 0.74 16.66
CA GLY A 107 10.01 1.82 17.17
C GLY A 107 9.48 3.21 16.84
N ILE A 108 10.37 4.19 16.98
CA ILE A 108 10.08 5.61 16.71
C ILE A 108 9.94 5.79 15.20
N PHE A 109 8.85 6.42 14.79
CA PHE A 109 8.62 6.75 13.39
C PHE A 109 9.57 7.88 12.97
N ASP A 110 10.36 7.66 11.93
CA ASP A 110 11.30 8.63 11.36
C ASP A 110 10.59 9.64 10.46
N ALA A 111 9.69 10.40 11.07
CA ALA A 111 8.99 11.55 10.49
C ALA A 111 8.74 12.59 11.58
N ASP A 112 8.68 13.86 11.21
CA ASP A 112 8.26 14.96 12.07
C ASP A 112 6.73 14.93 12.24
N VAL A 113 6.28 14.29 13.32
CA VAL A 113 4.85 14.15 13.66
C VAL A 113 4.46 15.19 14.70
N LYS A 114 3.54 16.09 14.35
CA LYS A 114 3.11 17.20 15.22
C LYS A 114 1.58 17.34 15.23
N PRO A 115 0.95 17.54 16.41
CA PRO A 115 -0.39 18.09 16.48
C PRO A 115 -0.49 19.43 15.74
N VAL A 116 -1.59 19.64 15.02
CA VAL A 116 -1.93 20.94 14.41
C VAL A 116 -3.32 21.33 14.91
N GLY A 117 -3.34 22.11 15.99
CA GLY A 117 -4.57 22.39 16.74
C GLY A 117 -5.22 21.11 17.25
N ASP A 118 -6.56 21.13 17.34
CA ASP A 118 -7.35 20.04 17.92
C ASP A 118 -7.98 19.10 16.87
N ASN A 119 -7.75 19.35 15.57
CA ASN A 119 -8.42 18.62 14.47
C ASN A 119 -7.49 18.15 13.34
N ALA A 120 -6.17 18.15 13.54
CA ALA A 120 -5.23 17.67 12.54
C ALA A 120 -3.89 17.23 13.13
N ILE A 121 -3.19 16.39 12.38
CA ILE A 121 -1.77 16.07 12.58
C ILE A 121 -0.98 16.50 11.34
N SER A 122 0.26 16.91 11.54
CA SER A 122 1.26 17.10 10.49
C SER A 122 2.23 15.93 10.53
N VAL A 123 2.60 15.40 9.35
CA VAL A 123 3.65 14.41 9.16
C VAL A 123 4.59 14.95 8.09
N ASP A 124 5.77 15.41 8.47
CA ASP A 124 6.73 16.12 7.61
C ASP A 124 6.10 17.28 6.83
N GLY A 125 5.26 18.06 7.51
CA GLY A 125 4.55 19.20 6.92
C GLY A 125 3.28 18.83 6.15
N LYS A 126 3.02 17.54 5.86
CA LYS A 126 1.76 17.09 5.24
C LYS A 126 0.67 17.06 6.31
N VAL A 127 -0.35 17.91 6.14
CA VAL A 127 -1.46 18.05 7.10
C VAL A 127 -2.56 17.02 6.81
N ILE A 128 -2.89 16.22 7.81
CA ILE A 128 -3.93 15.19 7.76
C ILE A 128 -4.99 15.54 8.82
N LYS A 129 -6.25 15.63 8.39
CA LYS A 129 -7.36 15.94 9.29
C LYS A 129 -7.62 14.77 10.23
N VAL A 130 -7.93 15.08 11.48
CA VAL A 130 -8.39 14.12 12.46
C VAL A 130 -9.83 14.45 12.78
N VAL A 131 -10.72 13.51 12.45
CA VAL A 131 -12.13 13.53 12.79
C VAL A 131 -12.40 12.47 13.86
N SER A 132 -13.53 12.58 14.55
CA SER A 132 -13.88 11.67 15.63
C SER A 132 -15.39 11.44 15.67
N ASP A 133 -15.85 10.36 15.05
CA ASP A 133 -17.21 9.85 15.22
C ASP A 133 -17.18 8.31 15.24
N ARG A 134 -18.04 7.71 16.07
CA ARG A 134 -18.21 6.25 16.13
C ARG A 134 -19.15 5.71 15.06
N ASN A 135 -20.00 6.56 14.50
CA ASN A 135 -20.93 6.22 13.43
C ASN A 135 -20.35 6.65 12.07
N PRO A 136 -19.96 5.70 11.20
CA PRO A 136 -19.43 5.99 9.87
C PRO A 136 -20.26 6.93 9.00
N SER A 137 -21.60 6.90 9.09
CA SER A 137 -22.49 7.72 8.27
C SER A 137 -22.42 9.22 8.60
N ASN A 138 -21.89 9.59 9.77
CA ASN A 138 -21.73 10.99 10.20
C ASN A 138 -20.42 11.62 9.69
N LEU A 139 -19.51 10.82 9.13
CA LEU A 139 -18.19 11.28 8.75
C LEU A 139 -18.26 12.14 7.48
N PRO A 140 -17.47 13.22 7.37
CA PRO A 140 -17.58 14.20 6.28
C PRO A 140 -16.85 13.75 5.00
N TRP A 141 -17.01 12.49 4.57
CA TRP A 141 -16.27 11.91 3.45
C TRP A 141 -16.59 12.57 2.11
N GLY A 142 -17.86 12.86 1.85
CA GLY A 142 -18.29 13.58 0.65
C GLY A 142 -17.71 15.00 0.59
N GLU A 143 -17.74 15.73 1.70
CA GLU A 143 -17.18 17.09 1.80
C GLU A 143 -15.67 17.11 1.57
N MET A 144 -14.97 16.09 2.06
CA MET A 144 -13.52 15.93 1.88
C MET A 144 -13.14 15.34 0.52
N GLY A 145 -14.11 14.89 -0.27
CA GLY A 145 -13.90 14.25 -1.58
C GLY A 145 -13.12 12.94 -1.47
N ILE A 146 -13.40 12.11 -0.46
CA ILE A 146 -12.70 10.84 -0.22
C ILE A 146 -13.05 9.82 -1.31
N ASP A 147 -12.03 9.32 -1.99
CA ASP A 147 -12.17 8.25 -2.98
C ASP A 147 -12.18 6.87 -2.32
N LEU A 148 -11.33 6.66 -1.32
CA LEU A 148 -11.14 5.37 -0.67
C LEU A 148 -11.10 5.51 0.85
N VAL A 149 -11.89 4.71 1.54
CA VAL A 149 -11.79 4.52 2.99
C VAL A 149 -11.03 3.22 3.27
N ILE A 150 -10.00 3.31 4.11
CA ILE A 150 -9.35 2.15 4.74
C ILE A 150 -10.08 1.86 6.04
N GLU A 151 -10.91 0.83 6.04
CA GLU A 151 -11.70 0.41 7.19
C GLU A 151 -10.87 -0.52 8.09
N GLY A 152 -10.23 0.10 9.09
CA GLY A 152 -9.27 -0.51 10.01
C GLY A 152 -9.78 -0.69 11.44
N THR A 153 -11.07 -0.45 11.72
CA THR A 153 -11.64 -0.62 13.06
C THR A 153 -11.83 -2.10 13.43
N GLY A 154 -12.06 -2.95 12.42
CA GLY A 154 -12.46 -4.36 12.60
C GLY A 154 -13.92 -4.55 13.02
N VAL A 155 -14.70 -3.47 13.13
CA VAL A 155 -16.12 -3.51 13.52
C VAL A 155 -17.01 -3.60 12.28
N PHE A 156 -16.74 -2.78 11.27
CA PHE A 156 -17.56 -2.64 10.06
C PHE A 156 -17.07 -3.58 8.96
N VAL A 157 -17.25 -4.89 9.17
CA VAL A 157 -16.72 -5.94 8.28
C VAL A 157 -17.75 -6.58 7.35
N ASP A 158 -19.00 -6.13 7.39
CA ASP A 158 -20.07 -6.55 6.48
C ASP A 158 -20.50 -5.41 5.56
N ARG A 159 -21.33 -5.73 4.55
CA ARG A 159 -21.82 -4.76 3.56
C ARG A 159 -22.60 -3.62 4.18
N ALA A 160 -23.43 -3.89 5.19
CA ALA A 160 -24.25 -2.88 5.84
C ALA A 160 -23.39 -1.90 6.66
N GLY A 161 -22.45 -2.42 7.45
CA GLY A 161 -21.55 -1.63 8.28
C GLY A 161 -20.58 -0.79 7.46
N ALA A 162 -19.87 -1.42 6.51
CA ALA A 162 -18.93 -0.71 5.64
C ALA A 162 -19.65 0.24 4.65
N GLY A 163 -20.87 -0.12 4.23
CA GLY A 163 -21.70 0.69 3.33
C GLY A 163 -22.02 2.08 3.87
N LYS A 164 -22.02 2.25 5.19
CA LYS A 164 -22.18 3.57 5.84
C LYS A 164 -21.12 4.60 5.43
N HIS A 165 -19.92 4.16 5.04
CA HIS A 165 -18.92 5.08 4.48
C HIS A 165 -19.28 5.57 3.08
N LEU A 166 -19.96 4.73 2.29
CA LEU A 166 -20.49 5.13 0.99
C LEU A 166 -21.64 6.12 1.15
N GLU A 167 -22.52 5.88 2.13
CA GLU A 167 -23.59 6.83 2.51
C GLU A 167 -23.01 8.20 2.94
N ALA A 168 -21.89 8.19 3.66
CA ALA A 168 -21.14 9.39 4.03
C ALA A 168 -20.44 10.10 2.86
N GLY A 169 -20.47 9.52 1.66
CA GLY A 169 -19.96 10.12 0.42
C GLY A 169 -18.59 9.63 -0.04
N ALA A 170 -18.00 8.61 0.59
CA ALA A 170 -16.82 7.95 0.03
C ALA A 170 -17.16 7.11 -1.21
N LYS A 171 -16.25 6.99 -2.17
CA LYS A 171 -16.51 6.21 -3.40
C LYS A 171 -16.30 4.70 -3.22
N LYS A 172 -15.32 4.30 -2.41
CA LYS A 172 -14.96 2.90 -2.15
C LYS A 172 -14.50 2.66 -0.71
N VAL A 173 -14.59 1.40 -0.28
CA VAL A 173 -14.14 0.94 1.04
C VAL A 173 -13.27 -0.31 0.90
N LEU A 174 -12.11 -0.29 1.54
CA LEU A 174 -11.21 -1.43 1.70
C LEU A 174 -11.20 -1.85 3.16
N ILE A 175 -11.76 -3.02 3.46
CA ILE A 175 -11.79 -3.61 4.80
C ILE A 175 -10.47 -4.32 5.06
N THR A 176 -9.78 -4.01 6.16
CA THR A 176 -8.48 -4.61 6.51
C THR A 176 -8.60 -5.88 7.35
N ALA A 177 -9.72 -6.60 7.20
CA ALA A 177 -10.08 -7.81 7.92
C ALA A 177 -10.96 -8.69 7.00
N PRO A 178 -11.18 -9.98 7.33
CA PRO A 178 -12.10 -10.83 6.57
C PRO A 178 -13.49 -10.20 6.49
N GLY A 179 -13.96 -9.98 5.25
CA GLY A 179 -15.32 -9.55 5.00
C GLY A 179 -16.32 -10.63 5.42
N LYS A 180 -17.49 -10.22 5.91
CA LYS A 180 -18.61 -11.11 6.21
C LYS A 180 -19.63 -11.09 5.08
N GLY A 181 -20.27 -12.23 4.84
CA GLY A 181 -21.28 -12.38 3.79
C GLY A 181 -20.66 -12.39 2.40
N ASP A 182 -21.16 -11.54 1.52
CA ASP A 182 -20.86 -11.51 0.08
C ASP A 182 -19.77 -10.51 -0.30
N ILE A 183 -18.94 -10.08 0.65
CA ILE A 183 -17.86 -9.13 0.37
C ILE A 183 -16.75 -9.81 -0.45
N PRO A 184 -16.48 -9.35 -1.68
CA PRO A 184 -15.39 -9.91 -2.48
C PRO A 184 -14.05 -9.65 -1.78
N THR A 185 -13.24 -10.70 -1.72
CA THR A 185 -11.99 -10.74 -0.96
C THR A 185 -10.81 -11.00 -1.88
N TYR A 186 -9.81 -10.14 -1.80
CA TYR A 186 -8.64 -10.18 -2.67
C TYR A 186 -7.36 -10.28 -1.86
N VAL A 187 -6.45 -11.14 -2.32
CA VAL A 187 -5.09 -11.26 -1.81
C VAL A 187 -4.13 -10.95 -2.94
N CYS A 188 -3.30 -9.92 -2.73
CA CYS A 188 -2.28 -9.49 -3.68
C CYS A 188 -1.35 -10.65 -4.07
N GLY A 189 -1.13 -10.84 -5.38
CA GLY A 189 -0.33 -11.95 -5.93
C GLY A 189 -1.06 -13.29 -6.03
N VAL A 190 -2.25 -13.42 -5.43
CA VAL A 190 -3.05 -14.65 -5.48
C VAL A 190 -4.21 -14.51 -6.46
N ASN A 191 -5.15 -13.60 -6.20
CA ASN A 191 -6.37 -13.42 -6.99
C ASN A 191 -6.76 -11.94 -7.19
N ALA A 192 -5.87 -11.00 -6.89
CA ALA A 192 -6.13 -9.57 -7.03
C ALA A 192 -6.38 -9.12 -8.48
N ASP A 193 -5.95 -9.93 -9.46
CA ASP A 193 -6.26 -9.77 -10.89
C ASP A 193 -7.75 -9.95 -11.22
N LEU A 194 -8.52 -10.59 -10.34
CA LEU A 194 -9.97 -10.74 -10.48
C LEU A 194 -10.76 -9.52 -10.01
N TYR A 195 -10.08 -8.50 -9.47
CA TYR A 195 -10.73 -7.28 -8.99
C TYR A 195 -11.40 -6.52 -10.13
N THR A 196 -12.64 -6.07 -9.91
CA THR A 196 -13.35 -5.20 -10.85
C THR A 196 -13.71 -3.88 -10.19
N HIS A 197 -13.71 -2.78 -10.96
CA HIS A 197 -14.11 -1.48 -10.42
C HIS A 197 -15.60 -1.39 -10.04
N ALA A 198 -16.42 -2.39 -10.37
CA ALA A 198 -17.79 -2.51 -9.89
C ALA A 198 -17.85 -2.76 -8.38
N ASP A 199 -16.83 -3.39 -7.81
CA ASP A 199 -16.76 -3.68 -6.38
C ASP A 199 -16.44 -2.41 -5.60
N THR A 200 -17.44 -1.87 -4.90
CA THR A 200 -17.33 -0.65 -4.08
C THR A 200 -16.86 -0.94 -2.65
N ILE A 201 -17.08 -2.15 -2.16
CA ILE A 201 -16.63 -2.63 -0.84
C ILE A 201 -15.88 -3.94 -1.07
N ILE A 202 -14.61 -3.97 -0.67
CA ILE A 202 -13.75 -5.15 -0.81
C ILE A 202 -13.03 -5.45 0.50
N SER A 203 -12.63 -6.70 0.68
CA SER A 203 -11.81 -7.14 1.82
C SER A 203 -10.39 -7.49 1.38
N ASN A 204 -9.40 -7.05 2.16
CA ASN A 204 -8.01 -7.48 2.04
C ASN A 204 -7.70 -8.75 2.87
N ALA A 205 -8.74 -9.54 3.19
CA ALA A 205 -8.66 -10.74 4.01
C ALA A 205 -8.04 -10.53 5.41
N SER A 206 -7.59 -11.62 6.04
CA SER A 206 -6.77 -11.57 7.27
C SER A 206 -5.28 -11.66 6.97
N CYS A 207 -4.44 -11.29 7.95
CA CYS A 207 -3.00 -11.48 7.88
C CYS A 207 -2.60 -12.96 7.69
N THR A 208 -3.28 -13.89 8.36
CA THR A 208 -3.06 -15.33 8.16
C THR A 208 -3.40 -15.78 6.74
N THR A 209 -4.48 -15.24 6.17
CA THR A 209 -4.85 -15.55 4.77
C THR A 209 -3.81 -15.02 3.80
N ASN A 210 -3.35 -13.79 3.98
CA ASN A 210 -2.29 -13.20 3.15
C ASN A 210 -0.97 -13.98 3.27
N CYS A 211 -0.67 -14.55 4.44
CA CYS A 211 0.49 -15.41 4.63
C CYS A 211 0.33 -16.76 3.92
N LEU A 212 -0.81 -17.42 4.07
CA LEU A 212 -1.01 -18.80 3.62
C LEU A 212 -1.39 -18.93 2.14
N ALA A 213 -2.22 -18.03 1.61
CA ALA A 213 -2.80 -18.16 0.27
C ALA A 213 -1.77 -18.28 -0.87
N PRO A 214 -0.62 -17.57 -0.86
CA PRO A 214 0.41 -17.77 -1.88
C PRO A 214 0.98 -19.20 -1.91
N PHE A 215 1.19 -19.82 -0.73
CA PHE A 215 1.67 -21.20 -0.65
C PHE A 215 0.63 -22.17 -1.18
N VAL A 216 -0.65 -21.98 -0.79
CA VAL A 216 -1.75 -22.81 -1.28
C VAL A 216 -1.86 -22.72 -2.80
N LYS A 217 -1.77 -21.51 -3.38
CA LYS A 217 -1.80 -21.32 -4.85
C LYS A 217 -0.70 -22.10 -5.56
N VAL A 218 0.54 -22.05 -5.06
CA VAL A 218 1.66 -22.79 -5.68
C VAL A 218 1.46 -24.30 -5.57
N LEU A 219 1.04 -24.79 -4.40
CA LEU A 219 0.81 -26.22 -4.20
C LEU A 219 -0.33 -26.75 -5.08
N ASP A 220 -1.42 -26.00 -5.17
CA ASP A 220 -2.57 -26.35 -6.00
C ASP A 220 -2.18 -26.41 -7.49
N GLN A 221 -1.52 -25.37 -7.99
CA GLN A 221 -1.07 -25.29 -9.39
C GLN A 221 -0.04 -26.36 -9.79
N LYS A 222 0.75 -26.86 -8.83
CA LYS A 222 1.81 -27.84 -9.12
C LYS A 222 1.42 -29.28 -8.84
N PHE A 223 0.51 -29.52 -7.89
CA PHE A 223 0.26 -30.86 -7.37
C PHE A 223 -1.23 -31.26 -7.34
N ALA A 224 -2.19 -30.34 -7.49
CA ALA A 224 -3.60 -30.74 -7.46
C ALA A 224 -4.05 -31.52 -8.69
N SER A 225 -3.34 -31.39 -9.83
CA SER A 225 -3.59 -32.17 -11.05
C SER A 225 -3.25 -33.66 -10.93
N SER A 226 -2.66 -34.12 -9.81
CA SER A 226 -2.37 -35.54 -9.57
C SER A 226 -3.40 -36.24 -8.67
N ARG A 227 -4.50 -35.57 -8.32
CA ARG A 227 -5.66 -36.23 -7.69
C ARG A 227 -6.60 -36.68 -8.80
N GLU A 228 -6.52 -37.96 -9.16
CA GLU A 228 -7.63 -38.59 -9.90
C GLU A 228 -8.92 -38.53 -9.05
N PRO A 229 -10.09 -38.38 -9.70
CA PRO A 229 -11.38 -38.25 -9.03
C PRO A 229 -11.78 -39.46 -8.17
#